data_AF-A0A8H5I794-F1
#
_entry.id   AF-A0A8H5I794-F1
#
_cell.length_a   1.000
_cell.length_b   1.000
_cell.length_c   1.000
_cell.angle_alpha   90.00
_cell.angle_beta   90.00
_cell.angle_gamma   90.00
#
_symmetry.space_group_name_H-M   'P 1'
#
loop_
_entity.id
_entity.type
_entity.pdbx_description
1 polymer ?
#
loop_
_entity_poly.entity_id
_entity_poly.type
_entity_poly.pdbx_seq_one_letter_code
_entity_poly.pdbx_strand_id
1 'polypeptide(L)'
;MSSDWPVHPGEINTIAQLDTLPIGTEVTFRARIETQRPISKVLDFLLLRDQTHSVQGVLARDASNADFITWVRKINPESLVQITGTLKTPPEPIRSATHSNVEVDVVSVHLVNPAQNLPFSNYKPPETLRNRMNARILDLRHPSNQALFRVRSMVSRIFRNTLEDQGFVEINTPKLQPAATESGAAVFAVNYFGRRAFLAQSPQLAKQEAISADFGRVFEIGPVFRAENSNTHRHLTEYTGLDLEMAIDTDYHEVIQFIDIFLKEVFRTVYASRELEVIRKRWPSGEFKWLEETLIIPFSEGIQMLRDDGRDVEEEDLSTPDEMRLGQLVREKYGTDYYVLDKFPANARPFYTAKDPEDPKWTRSFDIFIRGQEICSGGQRIHNVDELRANMAASGMAEDGMEDYLTAFELGAPPHAGAGLGLERIVAWMLELGDVRYASLFHRDPKSLPTKAPGLPHPEADTTKPHHADSPPIEKLIANYGDATNTSWLDDRFQIWRHSTGAAVGWVQREKFAMITGDPLCDRSQYTQVIRDFIHYITVDLRLTPFWMLVSYEVQKILASELRWRSLSCTEEQRVDADKHNSAQI
;
A
#
# COMPACT_ATOMS: atom_id res chain seq x y z
N MET A 1 22.44 -4.66 22.42
CA MET A 1 21.74 -3.91 23.48
C MET A 1 20.34 -4.49 23.62
N SER A 2 19.88 -5.03 24.75
CA SER A 2 20.48 -5.26 26.06
C SER A 2 19.83 -6.52 26.66
N SER A 3 20.60 -7.18 27.52
CA SER A 3 20.24 -8.30 28.39
C SER A 3 19.42 -7.87 29.62
N ASP A 4 18.74 -6.72 29.57
CA ASP A 4 18.06 -6.08 30.71
C ASP A 4 16.54 -6.01 30.55
N TRP A 5 15.94 -6.93 29.80
CA TRP A 5 14.49 -7.05 29.82
C TRP A 5 14.11 -7.91 31.03
N PRO A 6 13.38 -7.39 32.04
CA PRO A 6 12.80 -8.23 33.07
C PRO A 6 11.69 -9.04 32.41
N VAL A 7 12.08 -10.20 31.89
CA VAL A 7 11.15 -11.23 31.44
C VAL A 7 11.45 -12.42 32.33
N HIS A 8 10.58 -12.69 33.29
CA HIS A 8 10.28 -14.09 33.58
C HIS A 8 9.28 -14.51 32.51
N PRO A 9 9.70 -15.20 31.43
CA PRO A 9 8.82 -15.59 30.32
C PRO A 9 7.64 -16.50 30.73
N GLY A 10 7.54 -16.90 32.01
CA GLY A 10 6.39 -17.61 32.58
C GLY A 10 5.37 -16.75 33.35
N GLU A 11 5.54 -15.43 33.49
CA GLU A 11 4.73 -14.58 34.39
C GLU A 11 3.92 -13.46 33.68
N ILE A 12 4.02 -13.34 32.35
CA ILE A 12 3.34 -12.28 31.60
C ILE A 12 1.95 -12.74 31.13
N ASN A 13 0.93 -12.12 31.70
CA ASN A 13 -0.47 -12.24 31.35
C ASN A 13 -0.83 -11.36 30.13
N THR A 14 -1.94 -11.68 29.47
CA THR A 14 -2.61 -10.77 28.54
C THR A 14 -3.79 -10.08 29.22
N ILE A 15 -4.23 -8.93 28.71
CA ILE A 15 -5.47 -8.31 29.25
C ILE A 15 -6.68 -9.23 28.99
N ALA A 16 -6.69 -9.95 27.87
CA ALA A 16 -7.79 -10.80 27.44
C ALA A 16 -8.19 -11.89 28.45
N GLN A 17 -7.26 -12.36 29.28
CA GLN A 17 -7.50 -13.42 30.26
C GLN A 17 -7.82 -12.90 31.67
N LEU A 18 -7.77 -11.59 31.93
CA LEU A 18 -7.87 -11.10 33.32
C LEU A 18 -9.21 -11.43 33.99
N ASP A 19 -10.31 -11.46 33.24
CA ASP A 19 -11.63 -11.84 33.76
C ASP A 19 -11.74 -13.33 34.13
N THR A 20 -10.83 -14.18 33.65
CA THR A 20 -10.85 -15.63 33.96
C THR A 20 -10.01 -15.97 35.18
N LEU A 21 -9.22 -15.01 35.69
CA LEU A 21 -8.35 -15.20 36.85
C LEU A 21 -9.09 -14.85 38.16
N PRO A 22 -8.77 -15.54 39.28
CA PRO A 22 -9.36 -15.21 40.57
C PRO A 22 -9.02 -13.79 41.04
N ILE A 23 -9.96 -13.11 41.69
CA ILE A 23 -9.70 -11.86 42.39
C ILE A 23 -8.62 -12.08 43.47
N GLY A 24 -7.72 -11.11 43.64
CA GLY A 24 -6.56 -11.21 44.52
C GLY A 24 -5.32 -11.81 43.85
N THR A 25 -5.42 -12.32 42.62
CA THR A 25 -4.27 -12.80 41.85
C THR A 25 -3.35 -11.63 41.50
N GLU A 26 -2.04 -11.83 41.71
CA GLU A 26 -1.02 -10.93 41.18
C GLU A 26 -0.87 -11.16 39.67
N VAL A 27 -0.95 -10.09 38.89
CA VAL A 27 -0.87 -10.13 37.44
C VAL A 27 0.20 -9.16 36.96
N THR A 28 1.03 -9.64 36.05
CA THR A 28 1.96 -8.81 35.26
C THR A 28 1.56 -8.87 33.80
N PHE A 29 1.42 -7.74 33.12
CA PHE A 29 1.10 -7.70 31.69
C PHE A 29 1.70 -6.47 31.00
N ARG A 30 1.81 -6.51 29.66
CA ARG A 30 2.22 -5.36 28.85
C ARG A 30 1.00 -4.74 28.20
N ALA A 31 0.93 -3.42 28.23
CA ALA A 31 -0.18 -2.67 27.68
C ALA A 31 0.26 -1.30 27.20
N ARG A 32 -0.55 -0.69 26.34
CA ARG A 32 -0.44 0.74 26.06
C ARG A 32 -1.28 1.51 27.08
N ILE A 33 -0.77 2.64 27.54
CA ILE A 33 -1.62 3.61 28.25
C ILE A 33 -2.56 4.21 27.21
N GLU A 34 -3.84 3.89 27.28
CA GLU A 34 -4.84 4.40 26.36
C GLU A 34 -5.26 5.81 26.74
N THR A 35 -5.71 5.98 27.98
CA THR A 35 -6.05 7.26 28.58
C THR A 35 -5.64 7.27 30.04
N GLN A 36 -5.40 8.45 30.57
CA GLN A 36 -5.08 8.67 31.98
C GLN A 36 -6.05 9.69 32.55
N ARG A 37 -6.55 9.44 33.76
CA ARG A 37 -7.49 10.30 34.48
C ARG A 37 -6.92 10.65 35.86
N PRO A 38 -6.14 11.74 35.96
CA PRO A 38 -5.58 12.20 37.22
C PRO A 38 -6.68 12.72 38.14
N ILE A 39 -6.74 12.25 39.39
CA ILE A 39 -7.74 12.71 40.37
C ILE A 39 -7.11 13.58 41.47
N SER A 40 -6.05 13.10 42.12
CA SER A 40 -5.37 13.82 43.21
C SER A 40 -3.88 13.47 43.26
N LYS A 41 -3.09 14.03 44.19
CA LYS A 41 -1.66 13.63 44.33
C LYS A 41 -1.46 12.14 44.68
N VAL A 42 -2.49 11.49 45.19
CA VAL A 42 -2.45 10.12 45.73
C VAL A 42 -3.34 9.13 44.95
N LEU A 43 -4.09 9.62 43.95
CA LEU A 43 -5.00 8.81 43.14
C LEU A 43 -4.93 9.17 41.65
N ASP A 44 -4.74 8.15 40.83
CA ASP A 44 -4.78 8.22 39.36
C ASP A 44 -5.38 6.94 38.77
N PHE A 45 -6.00 7.07 37.60
CA PHE A 45 -6.57 5.94 36.88
C PHE A 45 -5.95 5.87 35.48
N LEU A 46 -5.51 4.68 35.10
CA LEU A 46 -5.03 4.37 33.77
C LEU A 46 -6.05 3.47 33.09
N LEU A 47 -6.45 3.80 31.86
CA LEU A 47 -7.05 2.81 30.98
C LEU A 47 -5.91 2.15 30.20
N LEU A 48 -5.72 0.86 30.40
CA LEU A 48 -4.64 0.07 29.82
C LEU A 48 -5.22 -0.77 28.69
N ARG A 49 -4.60 -0.73 27.52
CA ARG A 49 -5.08 -1.43 26.31
C ARG A 49 -4.05 -2.38 25.76
N ASP A 50 -4.53 -3.56 25.41
CA ASP A 50 -3.83 -4.58 24.63
C ASP A 50 -4.76 -5.04 23.50
N GLN A 51 -4.44 -4.61 22.27
CA GLN A 51 -5.24 -4.87 21.07
C GLN A 51 -6.71 -4.43 21.22
N THR A 52 -7.65 -5.38 21.26
CA THR A 52 -9.10 -5.15 21.42
C THR A 52 -9.55 -5.16 22.88
N HIS A 53 -8.65 -5.45 23.81
CA HIS A 53 -8.94 -5.57 25.23
C HIS A 53 -8.43 -4.36 26.02
N SER A 54 -9.20 -3.94 27.01
CA SER A 54 -8.80 -2.89 27.94
C SER A 54 -9.26 -3.17 29.37
N VAL A 55 -8.46 -2.73 30.34
CA VAL A 55 -8.71 -2.84 31.78
C VAL A 55 -8.32 -1.55 32.49
N GLN A 56 -9.00 -1.23 33.59
CA GLN A 56 -8.62 -0.11 34.45
C GLN A 56 -7.46 -0.51 35.37
N GLY A 57 -6.40 0.28 35.36
CA GLY A 57 -5.37 0.30 36.40
C GLY A 57 -5.66 1.42 37.40
N VAL A 58 -5.64 1.10 38.69
CA VAL A 58 -5.81 2.04 39.80
C VAL A 58 -4.46 2.27 40.46
N LEU A 59 -4.03 3.52 40.50
CA LEU A 59 -2.85 3.97 41.22
C LEU A 59 -3.31 4.71 42.48
N ALA A 60 -3.48 4.00 43.58
CA ALA A 60 -3.87 4.57 44.87
C ALA A 60 -2.77 4.29 45.91
N ARG A 61 -2.00 5.32 46.27
CA ARG A 61 -0.86 5.16 47.20
C ARG A 61 -0.88 6.20 48.29
N ASP A 62 -0.22 5.91 49.40
CA ASP A 62 -0.04 6.86 50.50
C ASP A 62 0.81 8.06 50.08
N ALA A 63 0.80 9.13 50.88
CA ALA A 63 1.53 10.36 50.55
C ALA A 63 3.05 10.13 50.39
N SER A 64 3.61 9.07 50.98
CA SER A 64 5.03 8.70 50.87
C SER A 64 5.43 8.23 49.46
N ASN A 65 4.47 7.80 48.63
CA ASN A 65 4.69 7.33 47.26
C ASN A 65 4.13 8.29 46.19
N ALA A 66 3.89 9.56 46.53
CA ALA A 66 3.35 10.55 45.60
C ALA A 66 4.25 10.77 44.36
N ASP A 67 5.55 10.53 44.48
CA ASP A 67 6.51 10.66 43.39
C ASP A 67 6.29 9.61 42.28
N PHE A 68 5.85 8.39 42.65
CA PHE A 68 5.52 7.35 41.68
C PHE A 68 4.35 7.76 40.78
N ILE A 69 3.24 8.24 41.38
CA ILE A 69 2.08 8.73 40.61
C ILE A 69 2.48 9.93 39.76
N THR A 70 3.29 10.84 40.32
CA THR A 70 3.79 12.02 39.59
C THR A 70 4.67 11.64 38.40
N TRP A 71 5.45 10.58 38.51
CA TRP A 71 6.24 10.04 37.40
C TRP A 71 5.35 9.41 36.32
N VAL A 72 4.38 8.56 36.70
CA VAL A 72 3.45 7.93 35.74
C VAL A 72 2.66 8.98 34.95
N ARG A 73 2.27 10.09 35.56
CA ARG A 73 1.59 11.23 34.90
C ARG A 73 2.36 11.91 33.79
N LYS A 74 3.68 11.74 33.76
CA LYS A 74 4.53 12.29 32.70
C LYS A 74 4.64 11.35 31.51
N ILE A 75 4.14 10.12 31.62
CA ILE A 75 4.15 9.15 30.53
C ILE A 75 3.02 9.50 29.57
N ASN A 76 3.38 9.77 28.32
CA ASN A 76 2.40 10.08 27.30
C ASN A 76 1.47 8.87 27.04
N PRO A 77 0.18 9.10 26.72
CA PRO A 77 -0.66 8.07 26.12
C PRO A 77 0.02 7.40 24.93
N GLU A 78 -0.41 6.19 24.59
CA GLU A 78 0.18 5.27 23.60
C GLU A 78 1.58 4.74 23.96
N SER A 79 2.22 5.20 25.04
CA SER A 79 3.46 4.59 25.55
C SER A 79 3.21 3.13 25.95
N LEU A 80 4.17 2.27 25.66
CA LEU A 80 4.13 0.87 26.05
C LEU A 80 4.69 0.72 27.46
N VAL A 81 3.93 0.11 28.34
CA VAL A 81 4.27 -0.10 29.74
C VAL A 81 4.09 -1.57 30.12
N GLN A 82 4.87 -2.02 31.10
CA GLN A 82 4.66 -3.26 31.81
C GLN A 82 4.10 -2.93 33.19
N ILE A 83 2.95 -3.52 33.50
CA ILE A 83 2.18 -3.28 34.71
C ILE A 83 2.23 -4.54 35.55
N THR A 84 2.55 -4.40 36.84
CA THR A 84 2.31 -5.45 37.84
C THR A 84 1.34 -4.92 38.88
N GLY A 85 0.38 -5.73 39.27
CA GLY A 85 -0.60 -5.36 40.29
C GLY A 85 -1.47 -6.52 40.71
N THR A 86 -2.44 -6.25 41.58
CA THR A 86 -3.38 -7.26 42.07
C THR A 86 -4.76 -7.04 41.48
N LEU A 87 -5.39 -8.11 40.97
CA LEU A 87 -6.77 -8.04 40.48
C LEU A 87 -7.75 -7.76 41.62
N LYS A 88 -8.66 -6.81 41.40
CA LYS A 88 -9.72 -6.42 42.32
C LYS A 88 -11.06 -6.30 41.61
N THR A 89 -12.12 -6.43 42.39
CA THR A 89 -13.47 -6.07 41.96
C THR A 89 -13.64 -4.55 42.09
N PRO A 90 -14.01 -3.85 41.01
CA PRO A 90 -14.25 -2.41 41.08
C PRO A 90 -15.54 -2.13 41.85
N PRO A 91 -15.69 -0.93 42.46
CA PRO A 91 -16.92 -0.56 43.16
C PRO A 91 -18.16 -0.55 42.26
N GLU A 92 -17.98 -0.18 40.99
CA GLU A 92 -19.00 -0.20 39.94
C GLU A 92 -18.38 -0.72 38.63
N PRO A 93 -19.16 -1.34 37.72
CA PRO A 93 -18.65 -1.78 36.43
C PRO A 93 -18.05 -0.64 35.60
N ILE A 94 -16.82 -0.85 35.12
CA ILE A 94 -16.04 0.15 34.39
C ILE A 94 -16.47 0.17 32.92
N ARG A 95 -17.41 1.07 32.59
CA ARG A 95 -18.00 1.15 31.24
C ARG A 95 -17.00 1.51 30.13
N SER A 96 -15.87 2.13 30.47
CA SER A 96 -14.82 2.52 29.52
C SER A 96 -13.84 1.38 29.20
N ALA A 97 -13.87 0.27 29.94
CA ALA A 97 -13.00 -0.88 29.74
C ALA A 97 -13.78 -2.05 29.15
N THR A 98 -13.14 -2.90 28.35
CA THR A 98 -13.79 -4.14 27.89
C THR A 98 -13.93 -5.14 29.02
N HIS A 99 -12.93 -5.19 29.92
CA HIS A 99 -12.97 -5.95 31.17
C HIS A 99 -13.57 -5.08 32.26
N SER A 100 -14.90 -4.97 32.26
CA SER A 100 -15.63 -4.00 33.08
C SER A 100 -15.82 -4.43 34.54
N ASN A 101 -15.68 -5.73 34.85
CA ASN A 101 -15.95 -6.29 36.17
C ASN A 101 -14.67 -6.49 37.01
N VAL A 102 -13.50 -6.13 36.47
CA VAL A 102 -12.21 -6.22 37.16
C VAL A 102 -11.40 -4.94 36.97
N GLU A 103 -10.58 -4.62 37.97
CA GLU A 103 -9.54 -3.60 37.88
C GLU A 103 -8.23 -4.12 38.48
N VAL A 104 -7.13 -3.44 38.17
CA VAL A 104 -5.80 -3.79 38.66
C VAL A 104 -5.34 -2.73 39.65
N ASP A 105 -5.12 -3.10 40.91
CA ASP A 105 -4.39 -2.24 41.86
C ASP A 105 -2.91 -2.26 41.50
N VAL A 106 -2.44 -1.19 40.86
CA VAL A 106 -1.14 -1.16 40.17
C VAL A 106 0.00 -0.97 41.16
N VAL A 107 0.77 -2.03 41.41
CA VAL A 107 1.94 -2.06 42.31
C VAL A 107 3.17 -1.48 41.62
N SER A 108 3.41 -1.79 40.34
CA SER A 108 4.53 -1.23 39.59
C SER A 108 4.17 -0.91 38.14
N VAL A 109 4.83 0.11 37.61
CA VAL A 109 4.75 0.53 36.20
C VAL A 109 6.18 0.66 35.68
N HIS A 110 6.51 -0.09 34.64
CA HIS A 110 7.79 0.02 33.95
C HIS A 110 7.55 0.55 32.54
N LEU A 111 8.22 1.64 32.18
CA LEU A 111 8.16 2.20 30.84
C LEU A 111 9.00 1.33 29.89
N VAL A 112 8.32 0.56 29.05
CA VAL A 112 8.98 -0.30 28.04
C VAL A 112 9.44 0.55 26.87
N ASN A 113 8.57 1.43 26.38
CA ASN A 113 8.92 2.37 25.31
C ASN A 113 8.01 3.61 25.32
N PRO A 114 8.57 4.84 25.40
CA PRO A 114 7.78 6.07 25.36
C PRO A 114 7.16 6.33 23.98
N ALA A 115 5.92 6.83 23.97
CA ALA A 115 5.34 7.48 22.81
C ALA A 115 5.71 8.97 22.79
N GLN A 116 5.97 9.51 21.60
CA GLN A 116 6.31 10.92 21.37
C GLN A 116 5.60 11.43 20.12
N ASN A 117 5.31 12.73 20.08
CA ASN A 117 4.77 13.44 18.90
C ASN A 117 3.55 12.75 18.25
N LEU A 118 2.55 12.38 19.08
CA LEU A 118 1.34 11.76 18.56
C LEU A 118 0.59 12.72 17.64
N PRO A 119 0.26 12.32 16.40
CA PRO A 119 -0.43 13.19 15.45
C PRO A 119 -1.91 13.41 15.82
N PHE A 120 -2.52 12.49 16.55
CA PHE A 120 -3.87 12.61 17.12
C PHE A 120 -4.09 11.61 18.26
N SER A 121 -5.25 11.66 18.91
CA SER A 121 -5.73 10.61 19.82
C SER A 121 -6.69 9.68 19.09
N ASN A 122 -6.56 8.36 19.26
CA ASN A 122 -7.43 7.38 18.60
C ASN A 122 -8.93 7.56 18.90
N TYR A 123 -9.28 8.21 20.01
CA TYR A 123 -10.66 8.49 20.43
C TYR A 123 -11.13 9.91 20.13
N LYS A 124 -10.22 10.76 19.66
CA LYS A 124 -10.54 12.03 18.98
C LYS A 124 -9.81 12.03 17.63
N PRO A 125 -10.08 11.05 16.76
CA PRO A 125 -9.41 10.94 15.49
C PRO A 125 -9.83 12.12 14.60
N PRO A 126 -8.97 12.57 13.68
CA PRO A 126 -9.35 13.59 12.72
C PRO A 126 -10.51 13.07 11.85
N GLU A 127 -11.45 13.96 11.54
CA GLU A 127 -12.62 13.64 10.71
C GLU A 127 -12.21 13.19 9.30
N THR A 128 -11.14 13.76 8.76
CA THR A 128 -10.70 13.46 7.40
C THR A 128 -9.94 12.13 7.33
N LEU A 129 -10.36 11.28 6.38
CA LEU A 129 -9.71 10.02 6.04
C LEU A 129 -8.20 10.19 5.83
N ARG A 130 -7.81 11.23 5.07
CA ARG A 130 -6.42 11.53 4.74
C ARG A 130 -5.52 11.67 5.98
N ASN A 131 -5.98 12.38 7.01
CA ASN A 131 -5.18 12.59 8.22
C ASN A 131 -5.01 11.28 9.00
N ARG A 132 -6.05 10.43 9.03
CA ARG A 132 -5.97 9.10 9.65
C ARG A 132 -5.00 8.19 8.90
N MET A 133 -5.06 8.22 7.58
CA MET A 133 -4.20 7.42 6.71
C MET A 133 -2.73 7.89 6.72
N ASN A 134 -2.47 9.20 6.90
CA ASN A 134 -1.11 9.71 7.06
C ASN A 134 -0.42 9.18 8.33
N ALA A 135 -1.19 8.91 9.39
CA ALA A 135 -0.70 8.27 10.60
C ALA A 135 -1.32 6.87 10.79
N ARG A 136 -1.34 6.07 9.72
CA ARG A 136 -2.04 4.78 9.66
C ARG A 136 -1.66 3.83 10.80
N ILE A 137 -0.39 3.80 11.21
CA ILE A 137 0.05 2.95 12.33
C ILE A 137 -0.69 3.26 13.62
N LEU A 138 -0.91 4.54 13.93
CA LEU A 138 -1.66 4.92 15.12
C LEU A 138 -3.14 4.59 14.96
N ASP A 139 -3.73 4.91 13.80
CA ASP A 139 -5.14 4.60 13.49
C ASP A 139 -5.44 3.10 13.63
N LEU A 140 -4.56 2.24 13.11
CA LEU A 140 -4.68 0.78 13.16
C LEU A 140 -4.70 0.21 14.58
N ARG A 141 -4.23 0.94 15.59
CA ARG A 141 -4.29 0.50 16.99
C ARG A 141 -5.69 0.62 17.59
N HIS A 142 -6.58 1.42 17.00
CA HIS A 142 -7.96 1.53 17.47
C HIS A 142 -8.64 0.15 17.48
N PRO A 143 -9.36 -0.24 18.56
CA PRO A 143 -9.98 -1.57 18.66
C PRO A 143 -10.85 -1.96 17.46
N SER A 144 -11.64 -1.04 16.89
CA SER A 144 -12.43 -1.31 15.69
C SER A 144 -11.59 -1.61 14.44
N ASN A 145 -10.41 -1.00 14.26
CA ASN A 145 -9.51 -1.38 13.16
C ASN A 145 -8.90 -2.76 13.42
N GLN A 146 -8.52 -3.05 14.67
CA GLN A 146 -8.03 -4.36 15.07
C GLN A 146 -9.07 -5.48 14.80
N ALA A 147 -10.34 -5.22 15.12
CA ALA A 147 -11.45 -6.12 14.80
C ALA A 147 -11.68 -6.24 13.29
N LEU A 148 -11.66 -5.12 12.56
CA LEU A 148 -11.82 -5.08 11.10
C LEU A 148 -10.80 -5.97 10.38
N PHE A 149 -9.52 -5.91 10.76
CA PHE A 149 -8.48 -6.72 10.12
C PHE A 149 -8.52 -8.21 10.53
N ARG A 150 -9.11 -8.54 11.68
CA ARG A 150 -9.46 -9.94 12.02
C ARG A 150 -10.58 -10.45 11.12
N VAL A 151 -11.62 -9.65 10.89
CA VAL A 151 -12.68 -9.98 9.91
C VAL A 151 -12.11 -10.15 8.51
N ARG A 152 -11.24 -9.25 8.05
CA ARG A 152 -10.55 -9.40 6.75
C ARG A 152 -9.76 -10.70 6.67
N SER A 153 -9.00 -11.05 7.71
CA SER A 153 -8.28 -12.33 7.79
C SER A 153 -9.21 -13.54 7.78
N MET A 154 -10.37 -13.43 8.43
CA MET A 154 -11.41 -14.45 8.47
C MET A 154 -11.98 -14.70 7.07
N VAL A 155 -12.27 -13.66 6.30
CA VAL A 155 -12.74 -13.76 4.90
C VAL A 155 -11.74 -14.54 4.04
N SER A 156 -10.45 -14.20 4.09
CA SER A 156 -9.42 -14.93 3.31
C SER A 156 -9.31 -16.39 3.72
N ARG A 157 -9.44 -16.70 5.02
CA ARG A 157 -9.43 -18.08 5.51
C ARG A 157 -10.66 -18.85 5.05
N ILE A 158 -11.84 -18.25 5.09
CA ILE A 158 -13.08 -18.88 4.60
C ILE A 158 -12.95 -19.15 3.10
N PHE A 159 -12.46 -18.18 2.31
CA PHE A 159 -12.22 -18.37 0.87
C PHE A 159 -11.34 -19.59 0.60
N ARG A 160 -10.17 -19.67 1.27
CA ARG A 160 -9.25 -20.81 1.15
C ARG A 160 -9.95 -22.13 1.52
N ASN A 161 -10.51 -22.21 2.71
CA ASN A 161 -11.10 -23.45 3.22
C ASN A 161 -12.28 -23.92 2.35
N THR A 162 -13.18 -23.00 1.97
CA THR A 162 -14.34 -23.33 1.13
C THR A 162 -13.92 -23.92 -0.22
N LEU A 163 -12.87 -23.39 -0.85
CA LEU A 163 -12.41 -23.88 -2.14
C LEU A 163 -11.57 -25.16 -2.03
N GLU A 164 -10.71 -25.27 -1.02
CA GLU A 164 -9.95 -26.50 -0.75
C GLU A 164 -10.88 -27.69 -0.45
N ASP A 165 -11.95 -27.48 0.32
CA ASP A 165 -12.98 -28.50 0.59
C ASP A 165 -13.72 -28.95 -0.68
N GLN A 166 -13.66 -28.14 -1.75
CA GLN A 166 -14.23 -28.43 -3.07
C GLN A 166 -13.18 -28.90 -4.09
N GLY A 167 -11.97 -29.23 -3.63
CA GLY A 167 -10.90 -29.81 -4.44
C GLY A 167 -10.13 -28.79 -5.28
N PHE A 168 -10.22 -27.49 -4.98
CA PHE A 168 -9.38 -26.49 -5.65
C PHE A 168 -7.94 -26.54 -5.11
N VAL A 169 -6.99 -26.21 -5.99
CA VAL A 169 -5.57 -26.08 -5.67
C VAL A 169 -5.16 -24.61 -5.59
N GLU A 170 -4.53 -24.19 -4.49
CA GLU A 170 -3.93 -22.85 -4.39
C GLU A 170 -2.73 -22.75 -5.33
N ILE A 171 -2.73 -21.76 -6.22
CA ILE A 171 -1.61 -21.44 -7.12
C ILE A 171 -1.02 -20.06 -6.80
N ASN A 172 0.23 -19.84 -7.20
CA ASN A 172 0.89 -18.54 -7.08
C ASN A 172 1.50 -18.14 -8.43
N THR A 173 0.97 -17.06 -9.00
CA THR A 173 1.33 -16.64 -10.36
C THR A 173 2.24 -15.41 -10.35
N PRO A 174 3.14 -15.26 -11.35
CA PRO A 174 4.01 -14.10 -11.43
C PRO A 174 3.18 -12.82 -11.62
N LYS A 175 3.61 -11.73 -10.97
CA LYS A 175 2.98 -10.41 -11.09
C LYS A 175 3.70 -9.48 -12.05
N LEU A 176 4.79 -9.95 -12.66
CA LEU A 176 5.49 -9.29 -13.75
C LEU A 176 5.14 -10.01 -15.05
N GLN A 177 4.62 -9.26 -16.02
CA GLN A 177 4.19 -9.76 -17.31
C GLN A 177 4.99 -9.10 -18.45
N PRO A 178 5.21 -9.82 -19.57
CA PRO A 178 5.96 -9.30 -20.71
C PRO A 178 5.20 -8.20 -21.47
N ALA A 179 3.87 -8.26 -21.46
CA ALA A 179 2.99 -7.35 -22.18
C ALA A 179 1.79 -6.90 -21.33
N ALA A 180 1.06 -5.89 -21.82
CA ALA A 180 -0.23 -5.50 -21.26
C ALA A 180 -1.28 -6.51 -21.74
N THR A 181 -1.96 -7.18 -20.80
CA THR A 181 -2.80 -8.36 -21.06
C THR A 181 -4.28 -8.04 -21.27
N GLU A 182 -4.74 -6.84 -20.90
CA GLU A 182 -6.11 -6.36 -21.09
C GLU A 182 -6.08 -5.08 -21.97
N SER A 183 -6.67 -5.12 -23.17
CA SER A 183 -6.71 -3.94 -24.07
C SER A 183 -7.42 -2.76 -23.42
N GLY A 184 -6.84 -1.56 -23.57
CA GLY A 184 -7.51 -0.31 -23.19
C GLY A 184 -7.37 0.08 -21.72
N ALA A 185 -6.85 -0.81 -20.85
CA ALA A 185 -6.60 -0.48 -19.46
C ALA A 185 -5.17 0.07 -19.27
N ALA A 186 -5.02 1.05 -18.39
CA ALA A 186 -3.70 1.55 -18.03
C ALA A 186 -2.95 0.47 -17.21
N VAL A 187 -1.70 0.19 -17.57
CA VAL A 187 -0.81 -0.76 -16.86
C VAL A 187 0.38 -0.06 -16.23
N PHE A 188 0.84 -0.55 -15.07
CA PHE A 188 2.08 -0.05 -14.47
C PHE A 188 3.28 -0.69 -15.16
N ALA A 189 4.14 0.13 -15.77
CA ALA A 189 5.40 -0.31 -16.34
C ALA A 189 6.52 -0.30 -15.29
N VAL A 190 7.36 -1.33 -15.34
CA VAL A 190 8.53 -1.53 -14.48
C VAL A 190 9.76 -1.65 -15.37
N ASN A 191 10.86 -1.00 -14.97
CA ASN A 191 12.16 -1.22 -15.59
C ASN A 191 12.72 -2.58 -15.10
N TYR A 192 12.78 -3.54 -16.01
CA TYR A 192 13.25 -4.90 -15.78
C TYR A 192 14.58 -5.11 -16.50
N PHE A 193 15.67 -4.73 -15.83
CA PHE A 193 17.05 -4.85 -16.34
C PHE A 193 17.27 -4.12 -17.69
N GLY A 194 16.76 -2.90 -17.82
CA GLY A 194 16.83 -2.11 -19.06
C GLY A 194 15.75 -2.47 -20.09
N ARG A 195 14.94 -3.49 -19.84
CA ARG A 195 13.75 -3.84 -20.62
C ARG A 195 12.48 -3.39 -19.88
N ARG A 196 11.34 -3.41 -20.56
CA ARG A 196 10.04 -3.15 -19.91
C ARG A 196 9.43 -4.47 -19.45
N ALA A 197 8.84 -4.44 -18.26
CA ALA A 197 7.87 -5.42 -17.79
C ALA A 197 6.65 -4.66 -17.24
N PHE A 198 5.54 -5.35 -17.04
CA PHE A 198 4.30 -4.74 -16.56
C PHE A 198 3.79 -5.46 -15.32
N LEU A 199 3.13 -4.73 -14.41
CA LEU A 199 2.44 -5.35 -13.28
C LEU A 199 1.10 -5.93 -13.74
N ALA A 200 0.85 -7.19 -13.37
CA ALA A 200 -0.35 -7.91 -13.76
C ALA A 200 -1.62 -7.28 -13.19
N GLN A 201 -2.59 -6.99 -14.05
CA GLN A 201 -3.86 -6.37 -13.63
C GLN A 201 -4.87 -7.35 -13.02
N SER A 202 -4.62 -8.63 -13.22
CA SER A 202 -5.31 -9.77 -12.64
C SER A 202 -4.46 -11.02 -12.94
N PRO A 203 -4.63 -12.13 -12.22
CA PRO A 203 -3.99 -13.40 -12.59
C PRO A 203 -4.74 -14.13 -13.73
N GLN A 204 -5.56 -13.42 -14.52
CA GLN A 204 -6.54 -14.01 -15.44
C GLN A 204 -5.95 -14.92 -16.52
N LEU A 205 -4.80 -14.58 -17.09
CA LEU A 205 -4.17 -15.44 -18.09
C LEU A 205 -3.62 -16.72 -17.44
N ALA A 206 -2.84 -16.56 -16.38
CA ALA A 206 -2.17 -17.66 -15.71
C ALA A 206 -3.15 -18.67 -15.07
N LYS A 207 -4.31 -18.22 -14.57
CA LYS A 207 -5.33 -19.15 -14.05
C LYS A 207 -6.00 -19.97 -15.15
N GLN A 208 -6.18 -19.42 -16.35
CA GLN A 208 -6.69 -20.19 -17.51
C GLN A 208 -5.63 -21.16 -18.05
N GLU A 209 -4.37 -20.74 -18.12
CA GLU A 209 -3.25 -21.61 -18.47
C GLU A 209 -3.14 -22.80 -17.50
N ALA A 210 -3.36 -22.58 -16.20
CA ALA A 210 -3.40 -23.66 -15.21
C ALA A 210 -4.55 -24.65 -15.47
N ILE A 211 -5.71 -24.18 -15.93
CA ILE A 211 -6.80 -25.07 -16.32
C ILE A 211 -6.44 -25.88 -17.56
N SER A 212 -5.79 -25.28 -18.55
CA SER A 212 -5.24 -26.01 -19.70
C SER A 212 -4.16 -27.03 -19.28
N ALA A 213 -3.40 -26.73 -18.24
CA ALA A 213 -2.39 -27.63 -17.66
C ALA A 213 -2.97 -28.70 -16.70
N ASP A 214 -4.23 -29.10 -16.88
CA ASP A 214 -4.91 -30.17 -16.15
C ASP A 214 -5.07 -29.98 -14.62
N PHE A 215 -4.91 -28.76 -14.09
CA PHE A 215 -5.15 -28.54 -12.65
C PHE A 215 -6.63 -28.68 -12.24
N GLY A 216 -7.55 -28.63 -13.21
CA GLY A 216 -9.00 -28.82 -13.00
C GLY A 216 -9.69 -27.66 -12.28
N ARG A 217 -9.24 -27.30 -11.08
CA ARG A 217 -9.79 -26.22 -10.23
C ARG A 217 -8.66 -25.51 -9.50
N VAL A 218 -8.54 -24.20 -9.68
CA VAL A 218 -7.46 -23.40 -9.09
C VAL A 218 -7.97 -22.13 -8.43
N PHE A 219 -7.28 -21.67 -7.39
CA PHE A 219 -7.51 -20.35 -6.81
C PHE A 219 -6.21 -19.66 -6.45
N GLU A 220 -6.25 -18.33 -6.35
CA GLU A 220 -5.14 -17.51 -5.90
C GLU A 220 -5.63 -16.39 -4.98
N ILE A 221 -4.89 -16.15 -3.89
CA ILE A 221 -5.02 -14.95 -3.05
C ILE A 221 -3.76 -14.12 -3.24
N GLY A 222 -3.85 -13.01 -3.97
CA GLY A 222 -2.66 -12.28 -4.39
C GLY A 222 -2.87 -10.79 -4.67
N PRO A 223 -1.79 -10.01 -4.82
CA PRO A 223 -1.89 -8.61 -5.18
C PRO A 223 -2.37 -8.44 -6.62
N VAL A 224 -3.22 -7.44 -6.82
CA VAL A 224 -3.79 -7.05 -8.11
C VAL A 224 -3.59 -5.56 -8.32
N PHE A 225 -3.19 -5.15 -9.53
CA PHE A 225 -2.79 -3.78 -9.84
C PHE A 225 -3.73 -3.11 -10.85
N ARG A 226 -4.13 -1.87 -10.57
CA ARG A 226 -5.02 -1.07 -11.44
C ARG A 226 -4.37 0.30 -11.62
N ALA A 227 -3.97 0.64 -12.84
CA ALA A 227 -3.20 1.87 -13.11
C ALA A 227 -4.09 3.04 -13.55
N GLU A 228 -5.41 2.88 -13.55
CA GLU A 228 -6.36 3.96 -13.81
C GLU A 228 -6.17 5.08 -12.78
N ASN A 229 -6.11 6.33 -13.25
CA ASN A 229 -5.99 7.50 -12.39
C ASN A 229 -7.35 7.87 -11.75
N SER A 230 -7.94 6.92 -11.04
CA SER A 230 -9.24 7.05 -10.37
C SER A 230 -9.04 7.15 -8.87
N ASN A 231 -9.36 8.31 -8.29
CA ASN A 231 -9.21 8.57 -6.86
C ASN A 231 -10.58 8.76 -6.19
N THR A 232 -11.39 7.70 -6.18
CA THR A 232 -12.72 7.66 -5.55
C THR A 232 -12.66 6.92 -4.20
N HIS A 233 -13.80 6.72 -3.54
CA HIS A 233 -13.92 5.90 -2.33
C HIS A 233 -14.05 4.39 -2.63
N ARG A 234 -14.09 4.00 -3.91
CA ARG A 234 -14.30 2.60 -4.37
C ARG A 234 -13.06 1.98 -5.02
N HIS A 235 -12.04 2.78 -5.34
CA HIS A 235 -10.88 2.37 -6.11
C HIS A 235 -9.58 2.41 -5.28
N LEU A 236 -8.75 1.39 -5.52
CA LEU A 236 -7.36 1.27 -5.09
C LEU A 236 -6.52 0.94 -6.33
N THR A 237 -5.25 1.35 -6.34
CA THR A 237 -4.31 1.00 -7.41
C THR A 237 -3.57 -0.31 -7.15
N GLU A 238 -3.58 -0.78 -5.90
CA GLU A 238 -3.11 -2.10 -5.46
C GLU A 238 -4.10 -2.62 -4.42
N TYR A 239 -4.63 -3.81 -4.64
CA TYR A 239 -5.57 -4.47 -3.73
C TYR A 239 -5.33 -5.99 -3.72
N THR A 240 -6.02 -6.72 -2.83
CA THR A 240 -5.90 -8.18 -2.77
C THR A 240 -7.04 -8.83 -3.54
N GLY A 241 -6.71 -9.51 -4.63
CA GLY A 241 -7.62 -10.36 -5.38
C GLY A 241 -7.84 -11.70 -4.68
N LEU A 242 -9.09 -12.17 -4.74
CA LEU A 242 -9.47 -13.56 -4.49
C LEU A 242 -9.93 -14.10 -5.85
N ASP A 243 -9.07 -14.86 -6.51
CA ASP A 243 -9.29 -15.34 -7.87
C ASP A 243 -9.52 -16.84 -7.86
N LEU A 244 -10.42 -17.30 -8.72
CA LEU A 244 -10.62 -18.73 -8.97
C LEU A 244 -10.90 -18.96 -10.46
N GLU A 245 -10.54 -20.14 -10.94
CA GLU A 245 -10.88 -20.65 -12.27
C GLU A 245 -11.08 -22.16 -12.16
N MET A 246 -12.01 -22.71 -12.94
CA MET A 246 -12.27 -24.15 -12.98
C MET A 246 -12.74 -24.61 -14.35
N ALA A 247 -12.38 -25.84 -14.70
CA ALA A 247 -13.07 -26.58 -15.75
C ALA A 247 -14.55 -26.76 -15.36
N ILE A 248 -15.45 -26.58 -16.32
CA ILE A 248 -16.90 -26.70 -16.12
C ILE A 248 -17.43 -27.94 -16.83
N ASP A 249 -18.42 -28.59 -16.23
CA ASP A 249 -19.04 -29.77 -16.80
C ASP A 249 -20.18 -29.40 -17.76
N THR A 250 -20.97 -28.39 -17.39
CA THR A 250 -22.19 -28.01 -18.10
C THR A 250 -22.31 -26.51 -18.33
N ASP A 251 -22.16 -25.69 -17.29
CA ASP A 251 -22.45 -24.26 -17.37
C ASP A 251 -21.66 -23.43 -16.33
N TYR A 252 -21.38 -22.17 -16.67
CA TYR A 252 -20.66 -21.24 -15.80
C TYR A 252 -21.41 -20.88 -14.50
N HIS A 253 -22.71 -21.16 -14.41
CA HIS A 253 -23.45 -21.09 -13.15
C HIS A 253 -22.85 -21.99 -12.05
N GLU A 254 -22.10 -23.04 -12.41
CA GLU A 254 -21.30 -23.83 -11.46
C GLU A 254 -20.33 -22.94 -10.66
N VAL A 255 -19.70 -21.95 -11.31
CA VAL A 255 -18.82 -20.99 -10.65
C VAL A 255 -19.59 -20.08 -9.69
N ILE A 256 -20.77 -19.61 -10.11
CA ILE A 256 -21.64 -18.79 -9.27
C ILE A 256 -21.98 -19.55 -7.97
N GLN A 257 -22.27 -20.85 -8.06
CA GLN A 257 -22.57 -21.68 -6.89
C GLN A 257 -21.41 -21.75 -5.89
N PHE A 258 -20.16 -21.91 -6.34
CA PHE A 258 -19.00 -21.91 -5.43
C PHE A 258 -18.79 -20.56 -4.75
N ILE A 259 -18.94 -19.47 -5.50
CA ILE A 259 -18.83 -18.12 -4.96
C ILE A 259 -19.97 -17.84 -3.95
N ASP A 260 -21.18 -18.32 -4.24
CA ASP A 260 -22.34 -18.20 -3.36
C ASP A 260 -22.13 -18.93 -2.02
N ILE A 261 -21.60 -20.17 -2.05
CA ILE A 261 -21.25 -20.93 -0.85
C ILE A 261 -20.23 -20.14 -0.02
N PHE A 262 -19.16 -19.65 -0.66
CA PHE A 262 -18.13 -18.83 0.00
C PHE A 262 -18.72 -17.57 0.65
N LEU A 263 -19.48 -16.77 -0.10
CA LEU A 263 -20.00 -15.50 0.39
C LEU A 263 -21.02 -15.70 1.52
N LYS A 264 -21.91 -16.68 1.40
CA LYS A 264 -22.86 -17.01 2.48
C LYS A 264 -22.16 -17.48 3.74
N GLU A 265 -21.08 -18.24 3.63
CA GLU A 265 -20.28 -18.65 4.80
C GLU A 265 -19.57 -17.46 5.45
N VAL A 266 -19.05 -16.52 4.65
CA VAL A 266 -18.54 -15.23 5.13
C VAL A 266 -19.64 -14.48 5.88
N PHE A 267 -20.83 -14.34 5.31
CA PHE A 267 -21.92 -13.60 5.93
C PHE A 267 -22.33 -14.23 7.26
N ARG A 268 -22.56 -15.55 7.30
CA ARG A 268 -22.90 -16.27 8.54
C ARG A 268 -21.84 -16.09 9.61
N THR A 269 -20.57 -16.29 9.26
CA THR A 269 -19.47 -16.23 10.23
C THR A 269 -19.24 -14.82 10.76
N VAL A 270 -19.21 -13.81 9.88
CA VAL A 270 -18.94 -12.42 10.27
C VAL A 270 -20.09 -11.85 11.08
N TYR A 271 -21.36 -12.10 10.70
CA TYR A 271 -22.51 -11.60 11.45
C TYR A 271 -22.75 -12.32 12.78
N ALA A 272 -22.15 -13.50 12.99
CA ALA A 272 -22.09 -14.17 14.29
C ALA A 272 -20.86 -13.79 15.14
N SER A 273 -19.92 -13.02 14.60
CA SER A 273 -18.65 -12.69 15.28
C SER A 273 -18.77 -11.56 16.31
N ARG A 274 -17.93 -11.60 17.35
CA ARG A 274 -17.84 -10.53 18.35
C ARG A 274 -17.15 -9.28 17.79
N GLU A 275 -16.28 -9.46 16.80
CA GLU A 275 -15.58 -8.39 16.10
C GLU A 275 -16.56 -7.39 15.48
N LEU A 276 -17.70 -7.86 14.96
CA LEU A 276 -18.71 -7.00 14.34
C LEU A 276 -19.26 -5.95 15.30
N GLU A 277 -19.49 -6.31 16.57
CA GLU A 277 -19.96 -5.36 17.59
C GLU A 277 -18.94 -4.24 17.83
N VAL A 278 -17.65 -4.56 17.83
CA VAL A 278 -16.56 -3.59 18.02
C VAL A 278 -16.42 -2.68 16.80
N ILE A 279 -16.61 -3.22 15.59
CA ILE A 279 -16.59 -2.47 14.33
C ILE A 279 -17.75 -1.47 14.29
N ARG A 280 -18.97 -1.91 14.62
CA ARG A 280 -20.19 -1.09 14.59
C ARG A 280 -20.18 0.13 15.52
N LYS A 281 -19.36 0.12 16.57
CA LYS A 281 -19.14 1.30 17.42
C LYS A 281 -18.50 2.47 16.66
N ARG A 282 -17.72 2.19 15.62
CA ARG A 282 -17.01 3.20 14.82
C ARG A 282 -17.62 3.38 13.44
N TRP A 283 -18.14 2.31 12.84
CA TRP A 283 -18.87 2.34 11.57
C TRP A 283 -20.24 1.71 11.77
N PRO A 284 -21.25 2.49 12.21
CA PRO A 284 -22.62 1.99 12.30
C PRO A 284 -23.09 1.52 10.91
N SER A 285 -23.59 0.28 10.85
CA SER A 285 -24.05 -0.36 9.61
C SER A 285 -25.53 -0.73 9.74
N GLY A 286 -26.29 -0.64 8.66
CA GLY A 286 -27.65 -1.15 8.59
C GLY A 286 -27.73 -2.67 8.72
N GLU A 287 -28.96 -3.20 8.81
CA GLU A 287 -29.21 -4.63 8.67
C GLU A 287 -28.70 -5.13 7.32
N PHE A 288 -28.11 -6.33 7.30
CA PHE A 288 -27.64 -6.98 6.08
C PHE A 288 -28.44 -8.25 5.87
N LYS A 289 -29.06 -8.41 4.70
CA LYS A 289 -29.85 -9.59 4.37
C LYS A 289 -29.36 -10.22 3.09
N TRP A 290 -29.46 -11.52 3.04
CA TRP A 290 -29.29 -12.34 1.85
C TRP A 290 -30.40 -13.38 1.85
N LEU A 291 -30.71 -13.92 0.67
CA LEU A 291 -31.68 -15.00 0.51
C LEU A 291 -30.99 -16.36 0.66
N GLU A 292 -31.76 -17.38 1.05
CA GLU A 292 -31.22 -18.76 1.07
C GLU A 292 -30.98 -19.27 -0.36
N GLU A 293 -31.89 -18.97 -1.29
CA GLU A 293 -31.67 -19.11 -2.72
C GLU A 293 -31.25 -17.76 -3.30
N THR A 294 -30.04 -17.69 -3.86
CA THR A 294 -29.47 -16.41 -4.30
C THR A 294 -30.20 -15.89 -5.53
N LEU A 295 -30.58 -14.62 -5.46
CA LEU A 295 -31.25 -13.94 -6.54
C LEU A 295 -30.28 -13.73 -7.71
N ILE A 296 -30.63 -14.26 -8.88
CA ILE A 296 -29.93 -14.04 -10.15
C ILE A 296 -30.89 -13.28 -11.07
N ILE A 297 -30.47 -12.11 -11.55
CA ILE A 297 -31.26 -11.25 -12.42
C ILE A 297 -30.52 -11.12 -13.76
N PRO A 298 -31.17 -11.35 -14.91
CA PRO A 298 -30.58 -11.02 -16.20
C PRO A 298 -30.32 -9.50 -16.33
N PHE A 299 -29.21 -9.10 -16.96
CA PHE A 299 -28.82 -7.70 -17.12
C PHE A 299 -29.94 -6.86 -17.72
N SER A 300 -30.63 -7.39 -18.72
CA SER A 300 -31.79 -6.77 -19.36
C SER A 300 -32.94 -6.49 -18.39
N GLU A 301 -33.22 -7.40 -17.44
CA GLU A 301 -34.21 -7.16 -16.38
C GLU A 301 -33.73 -6.10 -15.39
N GLY A 302 -32.44 -6.11 -15.02
CA GLY A 302 -31.84 -5.06 -14.17
C GLY A 302 -31.95 -3.66 -14.79
N ILE A 303 -31.70 -3.56 -16.10
CA ILE A 303 -31.90 -2.32 -16.87
C ILE A 303 -33.38 -1.94 -16.90
N GLN A 304 -34.29 -2.90 -17.10
CA GLN A 304 -35.72 -2.62 -17.09
C GLN A 304 -36.19 -2.11 -15.73
N MET A 305 -35.70 -2.66 -14.62
CA MET A 305 -35.98 -2.16 -13.27
C MET A 305 -35.58 -0.68 -13.11
N LEU A 306 -34.42 -0.29 -13.65
CA LEU A 306 -33.96 1.11 -13.62
C LEU A 306 -34.81 2.02 -14.51
N ARG A 307 -35.22 1.54 -15.68
CA ARG A 307 -36.10 2.28 -16.61
C ARG A 307 -37.49 2.49 -16.01
N ASP A 308 -38.03 1.47 -15.34
CA ASP A 308 -39.30 1.55 -14.62
C ASP A 308 -39.24 2.53 -13.43
N ASP A 309 -38.05 2.71 -12.84
CA ASP A 309 -37.75 3.74 -11.82
C ASP A 309 -37.53 5.15 -12.43
N GLY A 310 -37.73 5.30 -13.74
CA GLY A 310 -37.67 6.58 -14.45
C GLY A 310 -36.26 7.02 -14.86
N ARG A 311 -35.29 6.09 -14.92
CA ARG A 311 -33.91 6.37 -15.31
C ARG A 311 -33.65 6.00 -16.77
N ASP A 312 -32.96 6.87 -17.48
CA ASP A 312 -32.54 6.62 -18.86
C ASP A 312 -31.17 5.94 -18.83
N VAL A 313 -31.18 4.61 -18.95
CA VAL A 313 -29.99 3.76 -18.85
C VAL A 313 -29.82 2.99 -20.15
N GLU A 314 -28.64 3.14 -20.75
CA GLU A 314 -28.23 2.41 -21.95
C GLU A 314 -28.03 0.92 -21.64
N GLU A 315 -28.27 0.06 -22.62
CA GLU A 315 -28.16 -1.39 -22.47
C GLU A 315 -26.71 -1.89 -22.68
N GLU A 316 -25.73 -1.10 -22.26
CA GLU A 316 -24.30 -1.35 -22.50
C GLU A 316 -23.50 -1.37 -21.20
N ASP A 317 -23.79 -0.48 -20.25
CA ASP A 317 -23.02 -0.38 -18.99
C ASP A 317 -23.88 0.22 -17.87
N LEU A 318 -23.51 -0.07 -16.62
CA LEU A 318 -24.13 0.52 -15.44
C LEU A 318 -23.17 1.55 -14.83
N SER A 319 -23.58 2.82 -14.80
CA SER A 319 -22.83 3.80 -14.04
C SER A 319 -22.91 3.51 -12.54
N THR A 320 -21.94 3.98 -11.75
CA THR A 320 -21.97 3.80 -10.28
C THR A 320 -23.31 4.23 -9.63
N PRO A 321 -23.94 5.36 -10.00
CA PRO A 321 -25.30 5.67 -9.54
C PRO A 321 -26.35 4.63 -9.93
N ASP A 322 -26.25 4.03 -11.12
CA ASP A 322 -27.14 2.96 -11.60
C ASP A 322 -26.99 1.69 -10.78
N GLU A 323 -25.76 1.24 -10.52
CA GLU A 323 -25.50 0.09 -9.66
C GLU A 323 -26.12 0.29 -8.26
N MET A 324 -25.89 1.48 -7.68
CA MET A 324 -26.37 1.82 -6.35
C MET A 324 -27.90 1.85 -6.30
N ARG A 325 -28.55 2.44 -7.31
CA ARG A 325 -30.01 2.50 -7.38
C ARG A 325 -30.62 1.13 -7.64
N LEU A 326 -30.03 0.33 -8.53
CA LEU A 326 -30.47 -1.04 -8.78
C LEU A 326 -30.42 -1.87 -7.51
N GLY A 327 -29.34 -1.76 -6.72
CA GLY A 327 -29.25 -2.43 -5.41
C GLY A 327 -30.35 -2.01 -4.43
N GLN A 328 -30.76 -0.74 -4.43
CA GLN A 328 -31.90 -0.27 -3.63
C GLN A 328 -33.21 -0.87 -4.11
N LEU A 329 -33.47 -0.89 -5.43
CA LEU A 329 -34.66 -1.49 -6.01
C LEU A 329 -34.74 -2.99 -5.73
N VAL A 330 -33.60 -3.70 -5.82
CA VAL A 330 -33.49 -5.12 -5.47
C VAL A 330 -33.82 -5.32 -3.98
N ARG A 331 -33.30 -4.46 -3.11
CA ARG A 331 -33.60 -4.50 -1.68
C ARG A 331 -35.09 -4.25 -1.38
N GLU A 332 -35.70 -3.27 -2.05
CA GLU A 332 -37.11 -2.93 -1.90
C GLU A 332 -38.03 -4.05 -2.40
N LYS A 333 -37.72 -4.65 -3.56
CA LYS A 333 -38.56 -5.66 -4.22
C LYS A 333 -38.36 -7.07 -3.65
N TYR A 334 -37.12 -7.46 -3.39
CA TYR A 334 -36.75 -8.84 -3.05
C TYR A 334 -36.19 -9.01 -1.62
N GLY A 335 -35.95 -7.91 -0.90
CA GLY A 335 -35.52 -7.96 0.51
C GLY A 335 -34.06 -8.38 0.74
N THR A 336 -33.21 -8.34 -0.29
CA THR A 336 -31.79 -8.78 -0.22
C THR A 336 -30.81 -7.64 -0.49
N ASP A 337 -29.63 -7.68 0.14
CA ASP A 337 -28.48 -6.83 -0.16
C ASP A 337 -27.46 -7.55 -1.07
N TYR A 338 -27.68 -8.83 -1.37
CA TYR A 338 -26.77 -9.69 -2.11
C TYR A 338 -27.52 -10.33 -3.29
N TYR A 339 -27.00 -10.13 -4.51
CA TYR A 339 -27.57 -10.67 -5.75
C TYR A 339 -26.51 -10.79 -6.84
N VAL A 340 -26.83 -11.55 -7.88
CA VAL A 340 -26.05 -11.72 -9.10
C VAL A 340 -26.78 -11.03 -10.25
N LEU A 341 -26.04 -10.27 -11.05
CA LEU A 341 -26.50 -9.79 -12.35
C LEU A 341 -25.84 -10.66 -13.41
N ASP A 342 -26.62 -11.32 -14.27
CA ASP A 342 -26.16 -12.30 -15.24
C ASP A 342 -26.40 -11.82 -16.68
N LYS A 343 -25.76 -12.43 -17.67
CA LYS A 343 -25.94 -12.13 -19.11
C LYS A 343 -25.62 -10.69 -19.49
N PHE A 344 -24.40 -10.23 -19.21
CA PHE A 344 -23.97 -8.90 -19.63
C PHE A 344 -23.75 -8.79 -21.16
N PRO A 345 -23.87 -7.57 -21.73
CA PRO A 345 -23.70 -7.36 -23.16
C PRO A 345 -22.24 -7.56 -23.59
N ALA A 346 -22.04 -8.07 -24.81
CA ALA A 346 -20.72 -8.46 -25.30
C ALA A 346 -19.73 -7.31 -25.49
N ASN A 347 -20.22 -6.10 -25.77
CA ASN A 347 -19.38 -4.91 -25.92
C ASN A 347 -18.76 -4.42 -24.59
N ALA A 348 -19.34 -4.80 -23.45
CA ALA A 348 -18.88 -4.41 -22.12
C ALA A 348 -17.87 -5.40 -21.51
N ARG A 349 -17.58 -6.52 -22.20
CA ARG A 349 -16.81 -7.62 -21.63
C ARG A 349 -15.45 -7.82 -22.34
N PRO A 350 -14.43 -8.32 -21.62
CA PRO A 350 -13.12 -8.58 -22.21
C PRO A 350 -13.17 -9.62 -23.34
N PHE A 351 -12.19 -9.57 -24.24
CA PHE A 351 -12.10 -10.43 -25.44
C PHE A 351 -12.21 -11.94 -25.16
N TYR A 352 -11.76 -12.40 -23.98
CA TYR A 352 -11.77 -13.81 -23.58
C TYR A 352 -13.14 -14.32 -23.11
N THR A 353 -14.17 -13.47 -23.05
CA THR A 353 -15.49 -13.81 -22.53
C THR A 353 -16.30 -14.57 -23.58
N ALA A 354 -16.84 -15.73 -23.22
CA ALA A 354 -17.67 -16.52 -24.12
C ALA A 354 -19.03 -15.83 -24.37
N LYS A 355 -19.46 -15.79 -25.64
CA LYS A 355 -20.77 -15.28 -26.04
C LYS A 355 -21.87 -16.26 -25.65
N ASP A 356 -23.08 -15.75 -25.49
CA ASP A 356 -24.25 -16.61 -25.35
C ASP A 356 -24.54 -17.31 -26.70
N PRO A 357 -24.74 -18.64 -26.73
CA PRO A 357 -25.01 -19.35 -27.98
C PRO A 357 -26.41 -19.06 -28.55
N GLU A 358 -27.37 -18.61 -27.74
CA GLU A 358 -28.72 -18.28 -28.20
C GLU A 358 -28.79 -16.87 -28.80
N ASP A 359 -28.12 -15.90 -28.17
CA ASP A 359 -28.03 -14.52 -28.65
C ASP A 359 -26.63 -13.92 -28.40
N PRO A 360 -25.78 -13.82 -29.45
CA PRO A 360 -24.43 -13.27 -29.36
C PRO A 360 -24.32 -11.81 -28.91
N LYS A 361 -25.45 -11.08 -28.79
CA LYS A 361 -25.49 -9.77 -28.12
C LYS A 361 -25.06 -9.90 -26.66
N TRP A 362 -25.40 -11.01 -26.03
CA TRP A 362 -25.12 -11.32 -24.63
C TRP A 362 -23.92 -12.23 -24.47
N THR A 363 -23.44 -12.32 -23.25
CA THR A 363 -22.30 -13.17 -22.88
C THR A 363 -22.67 -14.08 -21.73
N ARG A 364 -21.89 -15.14 -21.56
CA ARG A 364 -21.91 -16.02 -20.40
C ARG A 364 -21.08 -15.42 -19.27
N SER A 365 -21.46 -14.22 -18.84
CA SER A 365 -20.76 -13.47 -17.79
C SER A 365 -21.72 -12.89 -16.77
N PHE A 366 -21.22 -12.68 -15.57
CA PHE A 366 -21.97 -12.21 -14.44
C PHE A 366 -21.12 -11.28 -13.56
N ASP A 367 -21.79 -10.38 -12.86
CA ASP A 367 -21.22 -9.62 -11.76
C ASP A 367 -22.03 -9.89 -10.48
N ILE A 368 -21.35 -9.82 -9.34
CA ILE A 368 -21.98 -10.03 -8.03
C ILE A 368 -21.93 -8.74 -7.22
N PHE A 369 -23.06 -8.41 -6.62
CA PHE A 369 -23.26 -7.15 -5.92
C PHE A 369 -23.54 -7.37 -4.43
N ILE A 370 -22.94 -6.50 -3.61
CA ILE A 370 -23.27 -6.32 -2.20
C ILE A 370 -23.69 -4.86 -2.00
N ARG A 371 -24.90 -4.64 -1.49
CA ARG A 371 -25.50 -3.31 -1.28
C ARG A 371 -25.41 -2.42 -2.52
N GLY A 372 -25.71 -2.96 -3.70
CA GLY A 372 -25.64 -2.23 -4.97
C GLY A 372 -24.22 -1.83 -5.40
N GLN A 373 -23.19 -2.51 -4.89
CA GLN A 373 -21.82 -2.30 -5.29
C GLN A 373 -21.17 -3.61 -5.74
N GLU A 374 -20.59 -3.58 -6.93
CA GLU A 374 -19.88 -4.71 -7.54
C GLU A 374 -18.66 -5.13 -6.70
N ILE A 375 -18.59 -6.43 -6.37
CA ILE A 375 -17.49 -7.04 -5.60
C ILE A 375 -16.72 -8.11 -6.40
N CYS A 376 -17.29 -8.58 -7.49
CA CYS A 376 -16.84 -9.72 -8.26
C CYS A 376 -17.30 -9.57 -9.70
N SER A 377 -16.41 -9.94 -10.63
CA SER A 377 -16.74 -10.13 -12.03
C SER A 377 -16.25 -11.51 -12.49
N GLY A 378 -17.07 -12.22 -13.25
CA GLY A 378 -16.79 -13.59 -13.67
C GLY A 378 -17.56 -14.01 -14.93
N GLY A 379 -17.26 -15.21 -15.39
CA GLY A 379 -17.93 -15.78 -16.55
C GLY A 379 -17.19 -16.95 -17.18
N GLN A 380 -17.83 -17.54 -18.18
CA GLN A 380 -17.22 -18.54 -19.03
C GLN A 380 -16.17 -17.91 -19.95
N ARG A 381 -15.07 -18.64 -20.13
CA ARG A 381 -14.00 -18.25 -21.04
C ARG A 381 -14.12 -18.98 -22.38
N ILE A 382 -13.58 -18.37 -23.41
CA ILE A 382 -13.43 -19.00 -24.71
C ILE A 382 -12.27 -19.99 -24.63
N HIS A 383 -12.58 -21.27 -24.79
CA HIS A 383 -11.59 -22.36 -24.75
C HIS A 383 -11.12 -22.77 -26.16
N ASN A 384 -11.89 -22.44 -27.21
CA ASN A 384 -11.50 -22.67 -28.59
C ASN A 384 -10.56 -21.56 -29.08
N VAL A 385 -9.35 -21.92 -29.52
CA VAL A 385 -8.33 -20.94 -29.91
C VAL A 385 -8.72 -20.09 -31.12
N ASP A 386 -9.44 -20.65 -32.09
CA ASP A 386 -9.83 -19.92 -33.30
C ASP A 386 -10.89 -18.85 -32.97
N GLU A 387 -11.85 -19.20 -32.11
CA GLU A 387 -12.83 -18.24 -31.58
C GLU A 387 -12.15 -17.16 -30.73
N LEU A 388 -11.17 -17.54 -29.91
CA LEU A 388 -10.42 -16.62 -29.06
C LEU A 388 -9.65 -15.61 -29.92
N ARG A 389 -8.95 -16.07 -30.96
CA ARG A 389 -8.25 -15.21 -31.94
C ARG A 389 -9.21 -14.29 -32.68
N ALA A 390 -10.37 -14.81 -33.10
CA ALA A 390 -11.39 -14.00 -33.77
C ALA A 390 -11.91 -12.88 -32.86
N ASN A 391 -12.15 -13.17 -31.58
CA ASN A 391 -12.55 -12.16 -30.61
C ASN A 391 -11.42 -11.17 -30.28
N MET A 392 -10.17 -11.62 -30.13
CA MET A 392 -9.01 -10.74 -29.96
C MET A 392 -8.92 -9.73 -31.11
N ALA A 393 -9.02 -10.20 -32.35
CA ALA A 393 -9.00 -9.35 -33.53
C ALA A 393 -10.18 -8.36 -33.56
N ALA A 394 -11.39 -8.81 -33.19
CA ALA A 394 -12.57 -7.95 -33.10
C ALA A 394 -12.43 -6.86 -32.01
N SER A 395 -11.74 -7.16 -30.91
CA SER A 395 -11.41 -6.21 -29.83
C SER A 395 -10.18 -5.34 -30.13
N GLY A 396 -9.54 -5.50 -31.30
CA GLY A 396 -8.34 -4.74 -31.68
C GLY A 396 -7.07 -5.12 -30.91
N MET A 397 -7.03 -6.33 -30.32
CA MET A 397 -5.87 -6.87 -29.62
C MET A 397 -4.89 -7.53 -30.61
N ALA A 398 -3.59 -7.30 -30.41
CA ALA A 398 -2.54 -8.04 -31.11
C ALA A 398 -2.20 -9.34 -30.37
N GLU A 399 -1.66 -10.33 -31.09
CA GLU A 399 -1.16 -11.58 -30.49
C GLU A 399 0.24 -11.42 -29.87
N ASP A 400 0.94 -10.32 -30.12
CA ASP A 400 2.30 -10.03 -29.61
C ASP A 400 2.31 -10.01 -28.06
N GLY A 401 3.10 -10.89 -27.46
CA GLY A 401 3.18 -11.07 -26.01
C GLY A 401 2.09 -11.95 -25.40
N MET A 402 1.24 -12.58 -26.22
CA MET A 402 0.18 -13.52 -25.82
C MET A 402 0.46 -14.95 -26.30
N GLU A 403 1.67 -15.24 -26.80
CA GLU A 403 2.02 -16.52 -27.43
C GLU A 403 1.86 -17.69 -26.47
N ASP A 404 2.35 -17.56 -25.24
CA ASP A 404 2.23 -18.59 -24.19
C ASP A 404 0.75 -18.84 -23.84
N TYR A 405 -0.01 -17.75 -23.70
CA TYR A 405 -1.45 -17.81 -23.41
C TYR A 405 -2.21 -18.54 -24.52
N LEU A 406 -1.99 -18.16 -25.78
CA LEU A 406 -2.64 -18.80 -26.93
C LEU A 406 -2.23 -20.27 -27.09
N THR A 407 -0.96 -20.59 -26.85
CA THR A 407 -0.44 -21.97 -26.88
C THR A 407 -1.20 -22.86 -25.90
N ALA A 408 -1.56 -22.34 -24.72
CA ALA A 408 -2.36 -23.10 -23.76
C ALA A 408 -3.71 -23.56 -24.35
N PHE A 409 -4.35 -22.78 -25.21
CA PHE A 409 -5.60 -23.20 -25.87
C PHE A 409 -5.37 -24.12 -27.07
N GLU A 410 -4.26 -23.94 -27.80
CA GLU A 410 -3.86 -24.84 -28.89
C GLU A 410 -3.55 -26.26 -28.42
N LEU A 411 -3.04 -26.39 -27.19
CA LEU A 411 -2.77 -27.68 -26.55
C LEU A 411 -4.03 -28.38 -26.02
N GLY A 412 -5.22 -27.80 -26.24
CA GLY A 412 -6.50 -28.42 -25.93
C GLY A 412 -7.04 -28.02 -24.55
N ALA A 413 -7.42 -26.74 -24.39
CA ALA A 413 -8.05 -26.28 -23.16
C ALA A 413 -9.49 -26.82 -23.01
N PRO A 414 -9.90 -27.33 -21.83
CA PRO A 414 -11.29 -27.72 -21.58
C PRO A 414 -12.19 -26.48 -21.47
N PRO A 415 -13.52 -26.61 -21.62
CA PRO A 415 -14.45 -25.57 -21.23
C PRO A 415 -14.22 -25.16 -19.76
N HIS A 416 -14.14 -23.86 -19.50
CA HIS A 416 -13.85 -23.36 -18.16
C HIS A 416 -14.47 -21.99 -17.91
N ALA A 417 -14.61 -21.67 -16.63
CA ALA A 417 -15.13 -20.41 -16.14
C ALA A 417 -14.43 -20.03 -14.84
N GLY A 418 -14.50 -18.76 -14.50
CA GLY A 418 -13.88 -18.26 -13.27
C GLY A 418 -14.33 -16.86 -12.92
N ALA A 419 -13.76 -16.35 -11.84
CA ALA A 419 -14.07 -15.03 -11.32
C ALA A 419 -12.88 -14.44 -10.58
N GLY A 420 -12.89 -13.11 -10.44
CA GLY A 420 -12.01 -12.37 -9.53
C GLY A 420 -12.84 -11.53 -8.59
N LEU A 421 -12.53 -11.58 -7.30
CA LEU A 421 -13.18 -10.80 -6.25
C LEU A 421 -12.19 -9.87 -5.54
N GLY A 422 -12.63 -8.67 -5.19
CA GLY A 422 -11.84 -7.74 -4.40
C GLY A 422 -12.04 -7.97 -2.90
N LEU A 423 -11.03 -8.48 -2.19
CA LEU A 423 -11.11 -8.72 -0.73
C LEU A 423 -11.49 -7.44 0.04
N GLU A 424 -10.85 -6.31 -0.29
CA GLU A 424 -11.15 -5.03 0.34
C GLU A 424 -12.59 -4.58 0.07
N ARG A 425 -13.12 -4.82 -1.14
CA ARG A 425 -14.49 -4.45 -1.50
C ARG A 425 -15.53 -5.31 -0.76
N ILE A 426 -15.33 -6.62 -0.68
CA ILE A 426 -16.20 -7.52 0.09
C ILE A 426 -16.34 -7.01 1.53
N VAL A 427 -15.21 -6.75 2.19
CA VAL A 427 -15.20 -6.28 3.58
C VAL A 427 -15.83 -4.88 3.70
N ALA A 428 -15.47 -3.95 2.80
CA ALA A 428 -15.93 -2.57 2.87
C ALA A 428 -17.45 -2.43 2.69
N TRP A 429 -18.03 -3.16 1.73
CA TRP A 429 -19.45 -3.03 1.39
C TRP A 429 -20.35 -3.86 2.30
N MET A 430 -19.92 -5.07 2.69
CA MET A 430 -20.64 -5.86 3.70
C MET A 430 -20.77 -5.08 5.01
N LEU A 431 -19.68 -4.46 5.48
CA LEU A 431 -19.64 -3.73 6.75
C LEU A 431 -20.00 -2.24 6.63
N GLU A 432 -20.36 -1.77 5.44
CA GLU A 432 -20.78 -0.37 5.18
C GLU A 432 -19.75 0.68 5.64
N LEU A 433 -18.46 0.46 5.35
CA LEU A 433 -17.37 1.33 5.82
C LEU A 433 -17.33 2.71 5.13
N GLY A 434 -18.05 2.87 4.03
CA GLY A 434 -18.13 4.10 3.22
C GLY A 434 -16.92 4.36 2.30
N ASP A 435 -15.75 3.79 2.59
CA ASP A 435 -14.55 3.92 1.75
C ASP A 435 -13.69 2.65 1.82
N VAL A 436 -13.32 2.12 0.65
CA VAL A 436 -12.53 0.89 0.50
C VAL A 436 -11.15 0.99 1.17
N ARG A 437 -10.59 2.20 1.31
CA ARG A 437 -9.29 2.43 1.97
C ARG A 437 -9.31 2.01 3.44
N TYR A 438 -10.47 1.97 4.10
CA TYR A 438 -10.56 1.47 5.47
C TYR A 438 -10.24 -0.02 5.57
N ALA A 439 -10.65 -0.81 4.58
CA ALA A 439 -10.43 -2.25 4.51
C ALA A 439 -9.01 -2.64 4.04
N SER A 440 -8.19 -1.68 3.59
CA SER A 440 -6.79 -1.90 3.23
C SER A 440 -5.85 -1.49 4.37
N LEU A 441 -4.93 -2.36 4.78
CA LEU A 441 -4.01 -2.08 5.90
C LEU A 441 -3.15 -0.84 5.58
N PHE A 442 -2.56 -0.84 4.39
CA PHE A 442 -1.78 0.27 3.83
C PHE A 442 -2.21 0.52 2.37
N HIS A 443 -3.27 1.29 2.19
CA HIS A 443 -3.84 1.55 0.87
C HIS A 443 -2.82 2.12 -0.14
N ARG A 444 -3.06 1.84 -1.42
CA ARG A 444 -2.46 2.52 -2.56
C ARG A 444 -3.56 3.07 -3.45
N ASP A 445 -3.40 4.32 -3.83
CA ASP A 445 -4.24 5.06 -4.77
C ASP A 445 -3.34 5.98 -5.61
N PRO A 446 -3.87 6.72 -6.60
CA PRO A 446 -3.03 7.57 -7.46
C PRO A 446 -2.28 8.70 -6.73
N LYS A 447 -2.66 9.01 -5.48
CA LYS A 447 -2.00 10.03 -4.64
C LYS A 447 -0.97 9.41 -3.68
N SER A 448 -0.92 8.09 -3.64
CA SER A 448 0.08 7.34 -2.91
C SER A 448 1.41 7.48 -3.64
N LEU A 449 2.50 7.68 -2.89
CA LEU A 449 3.86 7.89 -3.43
C LEU A 449 4.02 9.18 -4.27
N PRO A 450 3.72 10.37 -3.70
CA PRO A 450 3.90 11.62 -4.44
C PRO A 450 5.38 11.83 -4.81
N THR A 451 5.62 12.37 -6.00
CA THR A 451 6.96 12.78 -6.44
C THR A 451 7.54 13.74 -5.41
N LYS A 452 8.64 13.34 -4.76
CA LYS A 452 9.42 14.25 -3.94
C LYS A 452 10.30 15.05 -4.88
N ALA A 453 10.24 16.38 -4.80
CA ALA A 453 11.23 17.21 -5.47
C ALA A 453 12.63 16.72 -5.05
N PRO A 454 13.58 16.55 -5.98
CA PRO A 454 14.94 16.19 -5.61
C PRO A 454 15.47 17.25 -4.65
N GLY A 455 15.76 16.84 -3.41
CA GLY A 455 16.44 17.65 -2.42
C GLY A 455 17.94 17.38 -2.49
N LEU A 456 18.75 18.37 -2.11
CA LEU A 456 20.18 18.15 -1.91
C LEU A 456 20.38 17.12 -0.77
N PRO A 457 21.31 16.15 -0.91
CA PRO A 457 21.66 15.21 0.16
C PRO A 457 22.01 15.90 1.48
N HIS A 458 22.64 17.07 1.41
CA HIS A 458 22.99 17.93 2.54
C HIS A 458 22.36 19.32 2.38
N PRO A 459 21.10 19.53 2.77
CA PRO A 459 20.42 20.82 2.64
C PRO A 459 21.09 21.98 3.39
N GLU A 460 21.91 21.68 4.40
CA GLU A 460 22.72 22.63 5.15
C GLU A 460 23.93 23.14 4.35
N ALA A 461 24.34 22.43 3.29
CA ALA A 461 25.43 22.82 2.40
C ALA A 461 24.89 23.36 1.05
N ASP A 462 23.68 23.91 1.06
CA ASP A 462 23.04 24.52 -0.10
C ASP A 462 23.64 25.90 -0.37
N THR A 463 24.38 26.05 -1.48
CA THR A 463 25.06 27.32 -1.83
C THR A 463 24.10 28.39 -2.33
N THR A 464 22.83 28.07 -2.61
CA THR A 464 21.81 29.07 -2.99
C THR A 464 21.24 29.82 -1.80
N LYS A 465 21.50 29.34 -0.57
CA LYS A 465 21.04 29.96 0.68
C LYS A 465 22.14 30.81 1.32
N PRO A 466 21.77 31.85 2.09
CA PRO A 466 22.75 32.65 2.81
C PRO A 466 23.44 31.82 3.91
N HIS A 467 24.77 31.87 3.93
CA HIS A 467 25.59 31.24 4.96
C HIS A 467 26.06 32.28 5.98
N HIS A 468 25.74 32.06 7.25
CA HIS A 468 26.13 32.93 8.35
C HIS A 468 27.31 32.31 9.11
N ALA A 469 28.51 32.85 8.86
CA ALA A 469 29.79 32.62 9.52
C ALA A 469 30.65 31.41 9.08
N ASP A 470 30.13 30.19 8.94
CA ASP A 470 30.96 29.03 8.56
C ASP A 470 30.69 28.54 7.13
N SER A 471 31.76 28.35 6.35
CA SER A 471 31.66 27.75 5.01
C SER A 471 31.25 26.27 5.11
N PRO A 472 30.38 25.76 4.23
CA PRO A 472 30.00 24.35 4.24
C PRO A 472 31.23 23.41 4.15
N PRO A 473 31.25 22.29 4.90
CA PRO A 473 32.27 21.25 4.77
C PRO A 473 32.40 20.78 3.32
N ILE A 474 33.63 20.55 2.87
CA ILE A 474 33.92 20.27 1.46
C ILE A 474 33.30 18.94 1.02
N GLU A 475 33.26 17.95 1.92
CA GLU A 475 32.69 16.63 1.70
C GLU A 475 31.19 16.72 1.41
N LYS A 476 30.50 17.63 2.10
CA LYS A 476 29.06 17.87 1.90
C LYS A 476 28.79 18.60 0.60
N LEU A 477 29.67 19.52 0.21
CA LEU A 477 29.60 20.18 -1.08
C LEU A 477 29.88 19.20 -2.23
N ILE A 478 30.84 18.28 -2.08
CA ILE A 478 31.11 17.20 -3.05
C ILE A 478 29.87 16.31 -3.17
N ALA A 479 29.25 15.91 -2.06
CA ALA A 479 28.04 15.10 -2.08
C ALA A 479 26.84 15.81 -2.73
N ASN A 480 26.77 17.13 -2.63
CA ASN A 480 25.69 17.94 -3.23
C ASN A 480 25.91 18.28 -4.71
N TYR A 481 27.14 18.62 -5.10
CA TYR A 481 27.46 19.29 -6.37
C TYR A 481 28.62 18.67 -7.13
N GLY A 482 29.40 17.79 -6.49
CA GLY A 482 30.66 17.29 -7.03
C GLY A 482 30.52 16.06 -7.90
N ASP A 483 31.58 15.79 -8.64
CA ASP A 483 31.79 14.57 -9.41
C ASP A 483 33.04 13.81 -8.93
N ALA A 484 33.45 12.79 -9.69
CA ALA A 484 34.63 11.98 -9.36
C ALA A 484 35.92 12.82 -9.24
N THR A 485 36.05 13.92 -9.98
CA THR A 485 37.23 14.79 -9.95
C THR A 485 37.30 15.63 -8.68
N ASN A 486 36.16 16.04 -8.12
CA ASN A 486 36.16 16.82 -6.87
C ASN A 486 36.56 15.99 -5.66
N THR A 487 36.46 14.65 -5.73
CA THR A 487 36.93 13.79 -4.63
C THR A 487 38.43 13.93 -4.36
N SER A 488 39.23 14.33 -5.36
CA SER A 488 40.66 14.57 -5.17
C SER A 488 40.97 15.82 -4.36
N TRP A 489 40.00 16.72 -4.18
CA TRP A 489 40.16 17.95 -3.42
C TRP A 489 40.32 17.71 -1.90
N LEU A 490 40.06 16.47 -1.44
CA LEU A 490 40.28 16.05 -0.05
C LEU A 490 41.76 15.75 0.25
N ASP A 491 42.62 15.71 -0.77
CA ASP A 491 44.06 15.52 -0.61
C ASP A 491 44.75 16.83 -0.19
N ASP A 492 45.66 16.77 0.78
CA ASP A 492 46.37 17.93 1.34
C ASP A 492 47.15 18.77 0.31
N ARG A 493 47.41 18.23 -0.89
CA ARG A 493 48.05 18.97 -2.00
C ARG A 493 47.12 20.01 -2.62
N PHE A 494 45.80 19.87 -2.47
CA PHE A 494 44.81 20.80 -2.97
C PHE A 494 44.59 21.95 -1.99
N GLN A 495 44.63 23.17 -2.53
CA GLN A 495 44.16 24.37 -1.86
C GLN A 495 42.69 24.57 -2.23
N ILE A 496 41.87 24.92 -1.24
CA ILE A 496 40.44 25.18 -1.44
C ILE A 496 40.18 26.67 -1.34
N TRP A 497 39.84 27.29 -2.47
CA TRP A 497 39.31 28.64 -2.48
C TRP A 497 37.82 28.63 -2.13
N ARG A 498 37.38 29.62 -1.33
CA ARG A 498 36.01 29.72 -0.83
C ARG A 498 35.36 31.02 -1.31
N HIS A 499 34.14 30.90 -1.80
CA HIS A 499 33.31 32.02 -2.25
C HIS A 499 32.32 32.44 -1.16
N SER A 500 31.83 33.69 -1.23
CA SER A 500 30.88 34.25 -0.26
C SER A 500 29.53 33.52 -0.19
N THR A 501 29.17 32.79 -1.24
CA THR A 501 27.95 31.94 -1.29
C THR A 501 28.13 30.56 -0.65
N GLY A 502 29.31 30.27 -0.09
CA GLY A 502 29.67 28.94 0.40
C GLY A 502 30.24 28.01 -0.67
N ALA A 503 30.28 28.45 -1.94
CA ALA A 503 30.89 27.68 -3.03
C ALA A 503 32.40 27.47 -2.82
N ALA A 504 32.95 26.44 -3.45
CA ALA A 504 34.37 26.13 -3.36
C ALA A 504 34.99 25.75 -4.72
N VAL A 505 36.28 26.08 -4.88
CA VAL A 505 37.10 25.66 -6.03
C VAL A 505 38.43 25.11 -5.50
N GLY A 506 38.71 23.84 -5.77
CA GLY A 506 39.96 23.19 -5.43
C GLY A 506 41.02 23.36 -6.51
N TRP A 507 42.25 23.66 -6.12
CA TRP A 507 43.35 23.91 -7.06
C TRP A 507 44.72 23.57 -6.48
N VAL A 508 45.71 23.33 -7.33
CA VAL A 508 47.08 23.01 -6.95
C VAL A 508 48.03 23.97 -7.66
N GLN A 509 48.99 24.55 -6.94
CA GLN A 509 50.03 25.36 -7.56
C GLN A 509 51.15 24.47 -8.14
N ARG A 510 51.54 24.75 -9.38
CA ARG A 510 52.74 24.21 -10.05
C ARG A 510 53.44 25.32 -10.82
N GLU A 511 54.60 25.74 -10.32
CA GLU A 511 55.35 26.88 -10.85
C GLU A 511 54.46 28.14 -10.94
N LYS A 512 54.27 28.67 -12.16
CA LYS A 512 53.42 29.82 -12.47
C LYS A 512 51.95 29.46 -12.71
N PHE A 513 51.59 28.18 -12.67
CA PHE A 513 50.24 27.70 -12.98
C PHE A 513 49.46 27.35 -11.71
N ALA A 514 48.17 27.71 -11.72
CA ALA A 514 47.17 27.16 -10.82
C ALA A 514 46.40 26.09 -11.59
N MET A 515 46.55 24.82 -11.22
CA MET A 515 45.86 23.69 -11.84
C MET A 515 44.55 23.41 -11.11
N ILE A 516 43.43 23.41 -11.83
CA ILE A 516 42.10 23.12 -11.29
C ILE A 516 41.56 21.90 -12.01
N THR A 517 41.00 20.96 -11.25
CA THR A 517 40.39 19.74 -11.77
C THR A 517 38.93 19.69 -11.33
N GLY A 518 38.01 19.60 -12.29
CA GLY A 518 36.58 19.54 -12.00
C GLY A 518 35.88 20.89 -11.94
N ASP A 519 34.56 20.81 -11.84
CA ASP A 519 33.68 21.97 -11.76
C ASP A 519 33.71 22.62 -10.36
N PRO A 520 33.36 23.92 -10.24
CA PRO A 520 33.11 24.54 -8.94
C PRO A 520 32.03 23.78 -8.15
N LEU A 521 32.26 23.60 -6.86
CA LEU A 521 31.29 22.97 -5.96
C LEU A 521 30.22 23.98 -5.52
N CYS A 522 29.22 24.16 -6.38
CA CYS A 522 28.03 24.96 -6.11
C CYS A 522 26.87 24.63 -7.06
N ASP A 523 25.71 25.22 -6.79
CA ASP A 523 24.59 25.19 -7.71
C ASP A 523 24.98 25.77 -9.09
N ARG A 524 24.50 25.14 -10.17
CA ARG A 524 24.82 25.50 -11.56
C ARG A 524 24.49 26.95 -11.89
N SER A 525 23.45 27.53 -11.25
CA SER A 525 23.09 28.94 -11.45
C SER A 525 24.19 29.92 -11.01
N GLN A 526 25.14 29.46 -10.19
CA GLN A 526 26.22 30.27 -9.64
C GLN A 526 27.54 30.15 -10.42
N TYR A 527 27.66 29.20 -11.35
CA TYR A 527 28.91 28.90 -12.06
C TYR A 527 29.55 30.16 -12.64
N THR A 528 28.86 30.92 -13.49
CA THR A 528 29.44 32.11 -14.13
C THR A 528 30.08 33.08 -13.14
N GLN A 529 29.41 33.34 -12.01
CA GLN A 529 29.93 34.28 -11.01
C GLN A 529 31.10 33.70 -10.23
N VAL A 530 30.98 32.48 -9.71
CA VAL A 530 32.03 31.80 -8.92
C VAL A 530 33.31 31.64 -9.73
N ILE A 531 33.17 31.26 -11.00
CA ILE A 531 34.27 31.08 -11.93
C ILE A 531 35.02 32.39 -12.19
N ARG A 532 34.27 33.47 -12.42
CA ARG A 532 34.83 34.80 -12.67
C ARG A 532 35.63 35.29 -11.46
N ASP A 533 35.05 35.17 -10.27
CA ASP A 533 35.66 35.65 -9.02
C ASP A 533 36.90 34.82 -8.66
N PHE A 534 36.85 33.50 -8.89
CA PHE A 534 38.01 32.64 -8.72
C PHE A 534 39.16 33.00 -9.68
N ILE A 535 38.86 33.24 -10.96
CA ILE A 535 39.90 33.63 -11.93
C ILE A 535 40.51 34.98 -11.56
N HIS A 536 39.70 35.93 -11.09
CA HIS A 536 40.22 37.20 -10.57
C HIS A 536 41.20 36.95 -9.41
N TYR A 537 40.82 36.14 -8.42
CA TYR A 537 41.69 35.78 -7.31
C TYR A 537 43.02 35.17 -7.77
N ILE A 538 42.99 34.19 -8.68
CA ILE A 538 44.23 33.55 -9.17
C ILE A 538 45.11 34.51 -9.96
N THR A 539 44.54 35.34 -10.84
CA THR A 539 45.31 36.15 -11.79
C THR A 539 45.75 37.49 -11.22
N VAL A 540 44.94 38.11 -10.36
CA VAL A 540 45.19 39.43 -9.79
C VAL A 540 45.89 39.30 -8.44
N ASP A 541 45.33 38.50 -7.54
CA ASP A 541 45.83 38.43 -6.15
C ASP A 541 47.07 37.54 -6.07
N LEU A 542 47.04 36.37 -6.71
CA LEU A 542 48.15 35.41 -6.68
C LEU A 542 49.12 35.54 -7.85
N ARG A 543 48.74 36.27 -8.92
CA ARG A 543 49.53 36.45 -10.16
C ARG A 543 49.96 35.12 -10.81
N LEU A 544 49.08 34.12 -10.76
CA LEU A 544 49.25 32.82 -11.40
C LEU A 544 48.44 32.73 -12.68
N THR A 545 48.78 31.76 -13.54
CA THR A 545 48.03 31.42 -14.75
C THR A 545 47.08 30.25 -14.46
N PRO A 546 45.74 30.43 -14.45
CA PRO A 546 44.83 29.32 -14.21
C PRO A 546 44.77 28.36 -15.40
N PHE A 547 44.71 27.06 -15.09
CA PHE A 547 44.63 25.97 -16.04
C PHE A 547 43.57 24.97 -15.58
N TRP A 548 42.42 24.94 -16.26
CA TRP A 548 41.29 24.07 -15.93
C TRP A 548 41.31 22.77 -16.71
N MET A 549 41.03 21.68 -16.01
CA MET A 549 41.06 20.33 -16.54
C MET A 549 39.83 19.54 -16.10
N LEU A 550 39.38 18.61 -16.94
CA LEU A 550 38.30 17.66 -16.61
C LEU A 550 37.02 18.36 -16.13
N VAL A 551 36.60 19.42 -16.83
CA VAL A 551 35.40 20.19 -16.50
C VAL A 551 34.24 19.83 -17.42
N SER A 552 33.01 20.02 -16.95
CA SER A 552 31.79 19.80 -17.73
C SER A 552 31.69 20.71 -18.96
N TYR A 553 30.76 20.38 -19.86
CA TYR A 553 30.49 21.18 -21.04
C TYR A 553 30.04 22.61 -20.69
N GLU A 554 29.22 22.76 -19.65
CA GLU A 554 28.72 24.04 -19.17
C GLU A 554 29.87 24.93 -18.69
N VAL A 555 30.79 24.38 -17.90
CA VAL A 555 31.96 25.09 -17.39
C VAL A 555 32.95 25.42 -18.51
N GLN A 556 33.17 24.49 -19.46
CA GLN A 556 33.95 24.73 -20.67
C GLN A 556 33.38 25.90 -21.50
N LYS A 557 32.06 25.93 -21.68
CA LYS A 557 31.37 27.00 -22.41
C LYS A 557 31.61 28.35 -21.74
N ILE A 558 31.40 28.46 -20.43
CA ILE A 558 31.62 29.71 -19.67
C ILE A 558 33.06 30.21 -19.86
N LEU A 559 34.05 29.34 -19.69
CA LEU A 559 35.46 29.69 -19.90
C LEU A 559 35.73 30.20 -21.32
N ALA A 560 35.25 29.46 -22.34
CA ALA A 560 35.57 29.74 -23.73
C ALA A 560 34.86 31.00 -24.25
N SER A 561 33.55 31.13 -23.98
CA SER A 561 32.73 32.19 -24.57
C SER A 561 32.79 33.51 -23.81
N GLU A 562 32.82 33.46 -22.48
CA GLU A 562 32.71 34.68 -21.65
C GLU A 562 34.07 35.20 -21.19
N LEU A 563 35.03 34.30 -20.99
CA LEU A 563 36.33 34.64 -20.39
C LEU A 563 37.51 34.45 -21.36
N ARG A 564 37.24 33.97 -22.59
CA ARG A 564 38.24 33.65 -23.63
C ARG A 564 39.39 32.77 -23.11
N TRP A 565 39.08 31.89 -22.15
CA TRP A 565 40.03 30.98 -21.52
C TRP A 565 40.03 29.61 -22.20
N ARG A 566 41.13 28.87 -22.06
CA ARG A 566 41.25 27.49 -22.58
C ARG A 566 41.20 26.49 -21.42
N SER A 567 40.44 25.42 -21.57
CA SER A 567 40.46 24.24 -20.68
C SER A 567 40.89 22.98 -21.42
N LEU A 568 41.32 21.97 -20.68
CA LEU A 568 41.64 20.63 -21.17
C LEU A 568 40.61 19.63 -20.63
N SER A 569 39.59 19.31 -21.41
CA SER A 569 38.59 18.30 -21.04
C SER A 569 38.68 17.08 -21.95
N CYS A 570 38.44 15.89 -21.40
CA CYS A 570 38.27 14.67 -22.19
C CYS A 570 36.93 14.75 -22.93
N THR A 571 36.95 14.73 -24.26
CA THR A 571 35.75 14.79 -25.10
C THR A 571 35.10 13.43 -25.33
N GLU A 572 35.76 12.34 -24.91
CA GLU A 572 35.28 10.97 -25.06
C GLU A 572 36.00 10.04 -24.06
N GLU A 573 35.25 9.20 -23.33
CA GLU A 573 35.78 8.09 -22.53
C GLU A 573 35.65 6.81 -23.37
N GLN A 574 36.65 6.47 -24.19
CA GLN A 574 36.70 5.16 -24.84
C GLN A 574 37.09 4.11 -23.81
N ARG A 575 36.11 3.45 -23.20
CA ARG A 575 36.35 2.20 -22.48
C ARG A 575 36.71 1.13 -23.51
N VAL A 576 37.92 0.59 -23.40
CA VAL A 576 38.33 -0.56 -24.21
C VAL A 576 37.44 -1.73 -23.77
N ASP A 577 36.60 -2.20 -24.69
CA ASP A 577 35.68 -3.33 -24.52
C ASP A 577 36.51 -4.62 -24.39
N ALA A 578 36.86 -5.01 -23.16
CA ALA A 578 37.71 -6.16 -22.89
C ALA A 578 37.12 -7.47 -23.43
N ASP A 579 35.79 -7.51 -23.63
CA ASP A 579 35.06 -8.69 -24.11
C ASP A 579 35.16 -8.89 -25.64
N LYS A 580 35.69 -7.90 -26.39
CA LYS A 580 35.90 -7.99 -27.86
C LYS A 580 37.24 -8.60 -28.28
N HIS A 581 38.06 -9.08 -27.34
CA HIS A 581 39.38 -9.66 -27.64
C HIS A 581 39.49 -11.18 -27.52
N ASN A 582 38.37 -11.91 -27.64
CA ASN A 582 38.41 -13.37 -27.73
C ASN A 582 37.56 -13.97 -28.86
N SER A 583 37.64 -13.38 -30.05
CA SER A 583 37.12 -14.03 -31.27
C SER A 583 37.87 -13.61 -32.53
N ALA A 584 39.10 -14.10 -32.70
CA ALA A 584 39.73 -14.33 -34.01
C ALA A 584 40.98 -15.23 -33.89
N GLN A 585 40.82 -16.50 -34.28
CA GLN A 585 41.78 -17.36 -34.99
C GLN A 585 43.29 -17.00 -34.91
N ILE A 586 44.06 -17.75 -34.12
CA ILE A 586 45.13 -18.74 -34.49
C ILE A 586 45.87 -19.12 -33.21
#